data_AF-A0A7G7BK48-F1
#
_entry.id   AF-A0A7G7BK48-F1
#
_cell.length_a   1.000
_cell.length_b   1.000
_cell.length_c   1.000
_cell.angle_alpha   90.00
_cell.angle_beta   90.00
_cell.angle_gamma   90.00
#
_symmetry.space_group_name_H-M   'P 1'
#
loop_
_entity.id
_entity.type
_entity.pdbx_description
1 polymer ?
#
loop_
_entity_poly.entity_id
_entity_poly.type
_entity_poly.pdbx_seq_one_letter_code
_entity_poly.pdbx_strand_id
1 'polypeptide(L)'
;MTDAIDALGEVADPKQRAGDLSELLDKWPEQHARVRAMRRTAFEELNEQGMTYRQIAAEFQLSVARVGQIMTGVTNPRTQKNPPPKKRATGKADDSSAE
;
A
#
# COMPACT_ATOMS: atom_id res chain seq x y z
N MET A 1 -12.13 5.98 -14.59
CA MET A 1 -12.17 4.60 -14.03
C MET A 1 -13.21 4.49 -12.91
N THR A 2 -13.37 5.52 -12.08
CA THR A 2 -14.58 5.71 -11.27
C THR A 2 -15.84 5.74 -12.13
N ASP A 3 -15.75 6.25 -13.37
CA ASP A 3 -16.86 6.29 -14.33
C ASP A 3 -17.49 4.92 -14.62
N ALA A 4 -16.69 3.85 -14.60
CA ALA A 4 -17.20 2.49 -14.81
C ALA A 4 -17.98 1.97 -13.59
N ILE A 5 -17.61 2.40 -12.39
CA ILE A 5 -18.33 2.08 -11.15
C ILE A 5 -19.63 2.89 -11.09
N ASP A 6 -19.58 4.16 -11.49
CA ASP A 6 -20.74 5.03 -11.56
C ASP A 6 -21.78 4.48 -12.57
N ALA A 7 -21.32 4.04 -13.74
CA ALA A 7 -22.18 3.40 -14.75
C ALA A 7 -22.87 2.11 -14.24
N LEU A 8 -22.20 1.31 -13.41
CA LEU A 8 -22.82 0.16 -12.77
C LEU A 8 -23.92 0.59 -11.79
N GLY A 9 -23.74 1.71 -11.08
CA GLY A 9 -24.75 2.28 -10.18
C GLY A 9 -26.03 2.72 -10.88
N GLU A 10 -25.96 3.09 -12.16
CA GLU A 10 -27.07 3.60 -12.95
C GLU A 10 -27.95 2.50 -13.58
N VAL A 11 -27.52 1.23 -13.54
CA VAL A 11 -28.28 0.09 -14.11
C VAL A 11 -29.67 0.00 -13.46
N ALA A 12 -30.75 0.23 -14.21
CA ALA A 12 -32.10 0.37 -13.65
C ALA A 12 -32.63 -0.90 -12.96
N ASP A 13 -32.34 -2.10 -13.50
CA ASP A 13 -32.74 -3.37 -12.90
C ASP A 13 -31.88 -3.66 -11.65
N PRO A 14 -32.49 -3.70 -10.44
CA PRO A 14 -31.76 -3.98 -9.21
C PRO A 14 -31.07 -5.35 -9.21
N LYS A 15 -31.64 -6.35 -9.89
CA LYS A 15 -31.07 -7.71 -9.91
C LYS A 15 -29.80 -7.74 -10.76
N GLN A 16 -29.86 -7.17 -11.96
CA GLN A 16 -28.70 -7.02 -12.82
C GLN A 16 -27.59 -6.20 -12.13
N ARG A 17 -27.96 -5.06 -11.54
CA ARG A 17 -27.02 -4.20 -10.80
C ARG A 17 -26.30 -4.96 -9.68
N ALA A 18 -27.03 -5.73 -8.89
CA ALA A 18 -26.44 -6.51 -7.80
C ALA A 18 -25.48 -7.59 -8.30
N GLY A 19 -25.81 -8.25 -9.43
CA GLY A 19 -24.93 -9.22 -10.08
C GLY A 19 -23.61 -8.60 -10.53
N ASP A 20 -23.70 -7.51 -11.28
CA ASP A 20 -22.52 -6.84 -11.86
C ASP A 20 -21.60 -6.24 -10.77
N LEU A 21 -22.19 -5.65 -9.72
CA LEU A 21 -21.42 -5.16 -8.58
C LEU A 21 -20.75 -6.29 -7.79
N SER A 22 -21.42 -7.43 -7.64
CA SER A 22 -20.83 -8.59 -6.96
C SER A 22 -19.63 -9.14 -7.73
N GLU A 23 -19.75 -9.28 -9.06
CA GLU A 23 -18.64 -9.72 -9.91
C GLU A 23 -17.45 -8.74 -9.85
N LEU A 24 -17.72 -7.43 -9.83
CA LEU A 24 -16.68 -6.43 -9.65
C LEU A 24 -15.96 -6.58 -8.30
N LEU A 25 -16.73 -6.75 -7.22
CA LEU A 25 -16.19 -6.94 -5.87
C LEU A 25 -15.35 -8.21 -5.76
N ASP A 26 -15.73 -9.29 -6.45
CA ASP A 26 -14.96 -10.54 -6.48
C ASP A 26 -13.61 -10.38 -7.20
N LYS A 27 -13.57 -9.57 -8.26
CA LYS A 27 -12.32 -9.26 -9.00
C LYS A 27 -11.47 -8.19 -8.31
N TRP A 28 -12.06 -7.42 -7.40
CA TRP A 28 -11.41 -6.28 -6.76
C TRP A 28 -10.11 -6.64 -6.00
N PRO A 29 -10.00 -7.75 -5.25
CA PRO A 29 -8.77 -8.10 -4.55
C PRO A 29 -7.57 -8.26 -5.50
N GLU A 30 -7.77 -8.91 -6.64
CA GLU A 30 -6.72 -9.12 -7.64
C GLU A 30 -6.35 -7.81 -8.33
N GLN A 31 -7.34 -7.04 -8.79
CA GLN A 31 -7.11 -5.74 -9.41
C GLN A 31 -6.39 -4.78 -8.45
N HIS A 32 -6.80 -4.77 -7.18
CA HIS A 32 -6.17 -3.95 -6.15
C HIS A 32 -4.74 -4.40 -5.84
N ALA A 33 -4.45 -5.70 -5.85
CA ALA A 33 -3.08 -6.21 -5.73
C ALA A 33 -2.22 -5.76 -6.90
N ARG A 34 -2.73 -5.85 -8.14
CA ARG A 34 -2.04 -5.39 -9.35
C ARG A 34 -1.75 -3.89 -9.31
N VAL A 35 -2.73 -3.07 -8.95
CA VAL A 35 -2.55 -1.61 -8.81
C VAL A 35 -1.51 -1.27 -7.76
N ARG A 36 -1.49 -1.98 -6.62
CA ARG A 36 -0.47 -1.77 -5.58
C ARG A 36 0.93 -2.13 -6.06
N ALA A 37 1.07 -3.22 -6.82
CA ALA A 37 2.35 -3.61 -7.41
C ALA A 37 2.85 -2.55 -8.40
N MET A 38 1.99 -2.10 -9.32
CA MET A 38 2.33 -1.04 -10.29
C MET A 38 2.73 0.26 -9.57
N ARG A 39 2.01 0.66 -8.51
CA ARG A 39 2.36 1.83 -7.71
C ARG A 39 3.73 1.66 -7.04
N ARG A 40 4.03 0.48 -6.51
CA ARG A 40 5.33 0.21 -5.89
C ARG A 40 6.45 0.35 -6.93
N THR A 41 6.30 -0.27 -8.10
CA THR A 41 7.28 -0.17 -9.19
C THR A 41 7.53 1.27 -9.61
N ALA A 42 6.48 2.08 -9.79
CA ALA A 42 6.64 3.50 -10.10
C ALA A 42 7.41 4.28 -9.03
N PHE A 43 7.21 3.94 -7.75
CA PHE A 43 7.95 4.55 -6.65
C PHE A 43 9.43 4.12 -6.65
N GLU A 44 9.71 2.84 -6.93
CA GLU A 44 11.07 2.31 -7.08
C GLU A 44 11.81 3.02 -8.21
N GLU A 45 11.17 3.19 -9.37
CA GLU A 45 11.72 3.94 -10.52
C GLU A 45 12.08 5.39 -10.17
N LEU A 46 11.24 6.09 -9.39
CA LEU A 46 11.56 7.45 -8.93
C LEU A 46 12.80 7.49 -8.03
N ASN A 47 12.97 6.46 -7.19
CA ASN A 47 14.15 6.36 -6.34
C ASN A 47 15.40 6.00 -7.15
N GLU A 48 15.28 5.16 -8.19
CA GLU A 48 16.36 4.86 -9.13
C GLU A 48 16.78 6.09 -9.95
N GLN A 49 15.83 6.98 -10.24
CA GLN A 49 16.10 8.31 -10.84
C GLN A 49 16.77 9.29 -9.86
N GLY A 50 17.09 8.86 -8.64
CA GLY A 50 17.83 9.64 -7.65
C GLY A 50 16.95 10.45 -6.69
N MET A 51 15.63 10.31 -6.75
CA MET A 51 14.76 10.96 -5.75
C MET A 51 14.85 10.24 -4.41
N THR A 52 15.15 10.98 -3.36
CA THR A 52 15.09 10.46 -2.00
C THR A 52 13.63 10.23 -1.55
N TYR A 53 13.42 9.36 -0.57
CA TYR A 53 12.09 9.10 -0.03
C TYR A 53 11.41 10.37 0.52
N ARG A 54 12.21 11.35 0.96
CA ARG A 54 11.70 12.64 1.46
C ARG A 54 11.20 13.54 0.32
N GLN A 55 11.88 13.53 -0.83
CA GLN A 55 11.44 14.24 -2.03
C GLN A 55 10.19 13.59 -2.61
N ILE A 56 10.17 12.26 -2.74
CA ILE A 56 8.97 11.51 -3.16
C ILE A 56 7.79 11.81 -2.21
N ALA A 57 8.02 11.78 -0.90
CA ALA A 57 6.99 12.12 0.09
C ALA A 57 6.43 13.54 -0.10
N ALA A 58 7.30 14.52 -0.33
CA ALA A 58 6.89 15.90 -0.57
C ALA A 58 6.08 16.05 -1.88
N GLU A 59 6.56 15.44 -2.96
CA GLU A 59 5.94 15.48 -4.29
C GLU A 59 4.50 14.96 -4.26
N PHE A 60 4.28 13.82 -3.61
CA PHE A 60 2.97 13.16 -3.54
C PHE A 60 2.15 13.52 -2.30
N GLN A 61 2.60 14.49 -1.49
CA GLN A 61 1.95 14.89 -0.23
C GLN A 61 1.72 13.71 0.74
N LEU A 62 2.69 12.80 0.80
CA LEU A 62 2.68 11.63 1.68
C LEU A 62 3.64 11.82 2.84
N SER A 63 3.48 11.01 3.89
CA SER A 63 4.54 10.88 4.89
C SER A 63 5.67 9.99 4.37
N VAL A 64 6.90 10.25 4.82
CA VAL A 64 8.07 9.39 4.49
C VAL A 64 7.84 7.95 4.92
N ALA A 65 7.18 7.75 6.07
CA ALA A 65 6.78 6.42 6.53
C ALA A 65 5.84 5.71 5.53
N ARG A 66 4.91 6.45 4.92
CA ARG A 66 4.00 5.90 3.91
C ARG A 66 4.74 5.51 2.64
N VAL A 67 5.71 6.31 2.19
CA VAL A 67 6.59 5.95 1.05
C VAL A 67 7.32 4.64 1.34
N GLY A 68 7.90 4.49 2.54
CA GLY A 68 8.55 3.25 2.94
C GLY A 68 7.61 2.02 2.97
N GLN A 69 6.37 2.19 3.41
CA GLN A 69 5.36 1.13 3.36
C GLN A 69 5.02 0.70 1.93
N ILE A 70 4.92 1.67 1.01
CA ILE A 70 4.64 1.41 -0.41
C ILE A 70 5.79 0.61 -1.04
N MET A 71 7.04 1.05 -0.81
CA MET A 71 8.25 0.39 -1.30
C MET A 71 8.42 -1.03 -0.76
N THR A 72 8.02 -1.28 0.49
CA THR A 72 8.11 -2.61 1.12
C THR A 72 6.90 -3.51 0.80
N GLY A 73 5.89 -3.00 0.09
CA GLY A 73 4.65 -3.73 -0.18
C GLY A 73 3.77 -3.98 1.05
N VAL A 74 4.10 -3.38 2.21
CA VAL A 74 3.38 -3.60 3.47
C VAL A 74 2.13 -2.72 3.50
N THR A 75 0.96 -3.32 3.31
CA THR A 75 -0.30 -2.57 3.29
C THR A 75 -1.14 -2.72 4.56
N ASN A 76 -1.01 -3.84 5.30
CA ASN A 76 -1.60 -4.02 6.61
C ASN A 76 -0.83 -5.10 7.40
N PRO A 77 -0.08 -4.74 8.46
CA PRO A 77 0.70 -5.71 9.23
C PRO A 77 -0.17 -6.73 9.97
N ARG A 78 -1.48 -6.52 10.14
CA ARG A 78 -2.39 -7.44 10.84
C ARG A 78 -2.96 -8.55 9.95
N THR A 79 -2.92 -8.40 8.63
CA THR A 79 -3.39 -9.40 7.65
C THR A 79 -2.24 -10.03 6.86
N GLN A 80 -0.98 -9.73 7.20
CA GLN A 80 0.16 -10.45 6.63
C GLN A 80 0.20 -11.85 7.24
N LYS A 81 0.12 -12.88 6.38
CA LYS A 81 0.30 -14.28 6.78
C LYS A 81 1.66 -14.51 7.48
N ASN A 82 2.65 -13.65 7.20
CA ASN A 82 3.94 -13.54 7.91
C ASN A 82 4.28 -12.05 8.10
N PRO A 83 4.03 -11.45 9.27
CA PRO A 83 4.48 -10.09 9.55
C PRO A 83 6.02 -10.04 9.66
N PRO A 84 6.68 -8.96 9.22
CA PRO A 84 8.12 -8.80 9.41
C PRO A 84 8.44 -8.82 10.91
N PRO A 85 9.56 -9.44 11.33
CA PRO A 85 9.90 -9.53 12.74
C PRO A 85 10.00 -8.13 13.32
N LYS A 86 9.24 -7.87 14.39
CA LYS A 86 9.34 -6.63 15.15
C LYS A 86 10.79 -6.52 15.63
N LYS A 87 11.56 -5.58 15.07
CA LYS A 87 12.87 -5.22 15.64
C LYS A 87 12.59 -4.73 17.06
N ARG A 88 12.89 -5.58 18.05
CA ARG A 88 12.95 -5.17 19.45
C ARG A 88 13.96 -4.03 19.48
N ALA A 89 13.54 -2.88 20.00
CA ALA A 89 14.42 -1.76 20.24
C ALA A 89 15.62 -2.27 21.05
N THR A 90 16.78 -2.34 20.42
CA THR A 90 18.05 -2.49 21.12
C THR A 90 18.25 -1.17 21.86
N GLY A 91 17.80 -1.13 23.11
CA GLY A 91 18.28 -0.19 24.09
C GLY A 91 19.77 -0.48 24.31
N LYS A 92 20.59 0.47 23.90
CA LYS A 92 22.02 0.56 24.16
C LYS A 92 22.22 1.47 25.36
N ALA A 93 23.02 1.03 26.33
CA ALA A 93 23.90 1.78 27.23
C ALA A 93 24.18 0.85 28.43
N ASP A 94 25.35 0.21 28.53
CA ASP A 94 26.65 0.80 28.92
C ASP A 94 26.70 1.18 30.40
N ASP A 95 27.81 0.78 31.03
CA ASP A 95 28.44 1.33 32.24
C ASP A 95 28.15 0.68 33.62
N SER A 96 29.06 -0.22 34.03
CA SER A 96 29.80 0.02 35.27
C SER A 96 31.14 -0.70 35.25
N SER A 97 32.17 0.15 35.38
CA SER A 97 33.59 -0.12 35.48
C SER A 97 33.98 -0.89 36.75
N ALA A 98 35.22 -1.43 36.72
CA ALA A 98 36.25 -1.46 37.77
C ALA A 98 35.79 -1.71 39.22
N GLU A 99 36.32 -2.67 39.98
CA GLU A 99 37.73 -3.03 40.18
C GLU A 99 37.77 -4.33 41.01
#